data_AF-A0A972ST90-F1
#
_entry.id   AF-A0A972ST90-F1
#
_cell.length_a   1.000
_cell.length_b   1.000
_cell.length_c   1.000
_cell.angle_alpha   90.00
_cell.angle_beta   90.00
_cell.angle_gamma   90.00
#
_symmetry.space_group_name_H-M   'P 1'
#
loop_
_entity.id
_entity.type
_entity.pdbx_description
1 polymer ?
#
loop_
_entity_poly.entity_id
_entity_poly.type
_entity_poly.pdbx_seq_one_letter_code
_entity_poly.pdbx_strand_id
1 'polypeptide(L)'
;MMRTYAKLLAVVVVAVFAFAGSPVQAVTVSFDYQVPTDNSGKTSPVGVNNANVALPGYFIETFDKPGSAGETIVLPGGNIYVNAGGGFNSLNPYTDLSIMYGSVGIRKDSVTGVAATPAGDTTFYAYAPGTDYPDGNTAAVRVLYEDFMQTYGVKISYLGLYYGSIDTYNEIAFYSGDSPFIGDGILSDGVITGTELLNVFGGYSGNQFQDGSNMYVNLFFDADELFTAFEFRTSAVAFEMDNVVTGFAAVPEPTTILLLGLGLVGLAGARRKLEK
;
A
#
# COMPACT_ATOMS: atom_id res chain seq x y z
N MET A 1 -2.56 78.92 14.40
CA MET A 1 -2.13 78.07 13.26
C MET A 1 -1.57 76.78 13.84
N MET A 2 -2.44 75.76 14.01
CA MET A 2 -2.13 74.52 14.72
C MET A 2 -1.81 73.43 13.69
N ARG A 3 -0.61 72.84 13.78
CA ARG A 3 -0.20 71.67 12.99
C ARG A 3 -0.81 70.41 13.60
N THR A 4 -1.58 69.65 12.84
CA THR A 4 -2.08 68.34 13.25
C THR A 4 -1.41 67.27 12.39
N TYR A 5 -0.50 66.51 12.99
CA TYR A 5 0.12 65.33 12.40
C TYR A 5 -0.86 64.16 12.45
N ALA A 6 -1.37 63.72 11.30
CA ALA A 6 -2.13 62.49 11.18
C ALA A 6 -1.14 61.30 11.11
N LYS A 7 -1.10 60.49 12.18
CA LYS A 7 -0.39 59.20 12.19
C LYS A 7 -1.16 58.20 11.34
N LEU A 8 -0.57 57.72 10.26
CA LEU A 8 -1.11 56.62 9.45
C LEU A 8 -0.90 55.30 10.21
N LEU A 9 -1.98 54.72 10.74
CA LEU A 9 -1.97 53.36 11.27
C LEU A 9 -2.27 52.41 10.10
N ALA A 10 -1.25 51.75 9.57
CA ALA A 10 -1.43 50.71 8.56
C ALA A 10 -1.88 49.42 9.27
N VAL A 11 -3.19 49.17 9.25
CA VAL A 11 -3.78 47.89 9.68
C VAL A 11 -3.53 46.88 8.56
N VAL A 12 -2.64 45.91 8.80
CA VAL A 12 -2.50 44.72 7.95
C VAL A 12 -3.59 43.74 8.37
N VAL A 13 -4.65 43.64 7.59
CA VAL A 13 -5.68 42.60 7.76
C VAL A 13 -5.15 41.32 7.14
N VAL A 14 -4.74 40.36 7.96
CA VAL A 14 -4.52 38.97 7.52
C VAL A 14 -5.89 38.30 7.48
N ALA A 15 -6.43 38.09 6.28
CA ALA A 15 -7.63 37.30 6.09
C ALA A 15 -7.28 35.81 6.28
N VAL A 16 -7.67 35.25 7.42
CA VAL A 16 -7.64 33.80 7.64
C VAL A 16 -8.89 33.23 6.95
N PHE A 17 -8.71 32.63 5.77
CA PHE A 17 -9.74 31.83 5.15
C PHE A 17 -9.84 30.50 5.91
N ALA A 18 -10.90 30.35 6.70
CA ALA A 18 -11.29 29.06 7.25
C ALA A 18 -11.86 28.21 6.10
N PHE A 19 -11.08 27.26 5.60
CA PHE A 19 -11.60 26.20 4.75
C PHE A 19 -12.42 25.25 5.64
N ALA A 20 -13.73 25.18 5.40
CA ALA A 20 -14.56 24.11 5.93
C ALA A 20 -14.16 22.82 5.19
N GLY A 21 -13.51 21.89 5.89
CA GLY A 21 -13.18 20.58 5.35
C GLY A 21 -14.46 19.77 5.15
N SER A 22 -14.74 19.38 3.91
CA SER A 22 -15.55 18.19 3.63
C SER A 22 -14.89 16.98 4.29
N PRO A 23 -15.63 15.95 4.73
CA PRO A 23 -15.00 14.69 5.11
C PRO A 23 -14.27 14.15 3.88
N VAL A 24 -12.95 14.28 3.88
CA VAL A 24 -12.07 13.71 2.86
C VAL A 24 -12.05 12.22 3.17
N GLN A 25 -12.48 11.40 2.21
CA GLN A 25 -12.43 9.96 2.36
C GLN A 25 -10.97 9.55 2.15
N ALA A 26 -10.22 9.43 3.25
CA ALA A 26 -8.77 9.20 3.33
C ALA A 26 -8.20 8.11 2.40
N VAL A 27 -8.97 7.02 2.20
CA VAL A 27 -8.60 5.94 1.29
C VAL A 27 -9.76 5.60 0.36
N THR A 28 -9.49 5.63 -0.94
CA THR A 28 -10.44 5.19 -1.96
C THR A 28 -10.11 3.76 -2.38
N VAL A 29 -11.13 2.89 -2.40
CA VAL A 29 -10.99 1.50 -2.85
C VAL A 29 -11.66 1.33 -4.21
N SER A 30 -10.97 0.68 -5.15
CA SER A 30 -11.57 0.24 -6.41
C SER A 30 -11.16 -1.19 -6.75
N PHE A 31 -11.91 -1.81 -7.65
CA PHE A 31 -11.69 -3.20 -8.06
C PHE A 31 -11.45 -3.33 -9.57
N ASP A 32 -11.14 -2.20 -10.19
CA ASP A 32 -10.78 -2.16 -11.60
C ASP A 32 -9.48 -2.93 -11.81
N TYR A 33 -9.41 -3.64 -12.92
CA TYR A 33 -8.23 -4.42 -13.31
C TYR A 33 -8.03 -4.38 -14.81
N GLN A 34 -6.80 -4.67 -15.23
CA GLN A 34 -6.51 -5.10 -16.60
C GLN A 34 -6.00 -6.54 -16.59
N VAL A 35 -6.12 -7.23 -17.72
CA VAL A 35 -5.55 -8.56 -17.92
C VAL A 35 -4.18 -8.38 -18.58
N PRO A 36 -3.07 -8.69 -17.89
CA PRO A 36 -1.75 -8.58 -18.46
C PRO A 36 -1.46 -9.71 -19.47
N THR A 37 -0.51 -9.48 -20.36
CA THR A 37 -0.15 -10.45 -21.42
C THR A 37 0.77 -11.58 -20.95
N ASP A 38 1.22 -11.56 -19.70
CA ASP A 38 2.10 -12.57 -19.10
C ASP A 38 1.34 -13.78 -18.52
N ASN A 39 -0.01 -13.70 -18.48
CA ASN A 39 -0.93 -14.70 -17.94
C ASN A 39 -0.96 -14.79 -16.39
N SER A 40 -0.61 -13.71 -15.68
CA SER A 40 -0.75 -13.58 -14.21
C SER A 40 -2.19 -13.20 -13.77
N GLY A 41 -3.18 -13.42 -14.63
CA GLY A 41 -4.59 -13.18 -14.32
C GLY A 41 -5.00 -11.70 -14.34
N LYS A 42 -4.97 -11.03 -13.18
CA LYS A 42 -5.42 -9.63 -13.02
C LYS A 42 -4.28 -8.77 -12.50
N THR A 43 -4.10 -7.57 -13.07
CA THR A 43 -3.14 -6.57 -12.57
C THR A 43 -3.76 -5.17 -12.55
N SER A 44 -3.06 -4.21 -11.95
CA SER A 44 -3.53 -2.84 -11.80
C SER A 44 -3.73 -2.18 -13.16
N PRO A 45 -4.80 -1.39 -13.38
CA PRO A 45 -4.90 -0.49 -14.53
C PRO A 45 -4.05 0.78 -14.35
N VAL A 46 -3.41 0.96 -13.19
CA VAL A 46 -2.62 2.12 -12.80
C VAL A 46 -1.16 1.71 -12.59
N GLY A 47 -0.23 2.51 -13.10
CA GLY A 47 1.18 2.34 -12.77
C GLY A 47 1.88 1.12 -13.39
N VAL A 48 1.20 0.31 -14.21
CA VAL A 48 1.77 -0.80 -14.97
C VAL A 48 1.26 -0.81 -16.41
N ASN A 49 2.05 -1.37 -17.33
CA ASN A 49 1.65 -1.53 -18.73
C ASN A 49 1.00 -2.91 -19.00
N ASN A 50 0.54 -3.13 -20.24
CA ASN A 50 -0.11 -4.40 -20.62
C ASN A 50 0.78 -5.64 -20.47
N ALA A 51 2.10 -5.48 -20.45
CA ALA A 51 3.05 -6.56 -20.23
C ALA A 51 3.36 -6.79 -18.74
N ASN A 52 2.57 -6.19 -17.85
CA ASN A 52 2.73 -6.25 -16.40
C ASN A 52 4.04 -5.66 -15.89
N VAL A 53 4.56 -4.64 -16.57
CA VAL A 53 5.80 -3.96 -16.18
C VAL A 53 5.47 -2.62 -15.54
N ALA A 54 6.06 -2.35 -14.39
CA ALA A 54 5.91 -1.08 -13.68
C ALA A 54 6.34 0.13 -14.52
N LEU A 55 5.53 1.17 -14.45
CA LEU A 55 5.80 2.50 -14.97
C LEU A 55 6.56 3.33 -13.93
N PRO A 56 7.21 4.44 -14.33
CA PRO A 56 7.89 5.32 -13.36
C PRO A 56 6.98 5.75 -12.21
N GLY A 57 7.48 5.66 -10.98
CA GLY A 57 6.71 5.95 -9.76
C GLY A 57 6.02 4.72 -9.15
N TYR A 58 6.23 3.53 -9.70
CA TYR A 58 5.61 2.29 -9.25
C TYR A 58 6.63 1.15 -9.18
N PHE A 59 6.33 0.19 -8.30
CA PHE A 59 6.90 -1.16 -8.29
C PHE A 59 5.80 -2.19 -8.55
N ILE A 60 6.19 -3.36 -9.06
CA ILE A 60 5.31 -4.52 -9.16
C ILE A 60 6.04 -5.78 -8.71
N GLU A 61 5.43 -6.50 -7.77
CA GLU A 61 5.80 -7.87 -7.40
C GLU A 61 4.90 -8.87 -8.13
N THR A 62 5.48 -9.75 -8.95
CA THR A 62 4.74 -10.82 -9.66
C THR A 62 5.18 -12.23 -9.24
N PHE A 63 6.12 -12.33 -8.29
CA PHE A 63 6.67 -13.59 -7.79
C PHE A 63 7.28 -14.54 -8.84
N ASP A 64 7.41 -14.09 -10.09
CA ASP A 64 8.00 -14.83 -11.19
C ASP A 64 9.50 -14.58 -11.29
N LYS A 65 10.27 -15.67 -11.22
CA LYS A 65 11.72 -15.64 -11.41
C LYS A 65 12.17 -16.83 -12.27
N PRO A 66 11.84 -16.84 -13.58
CA PRO A 66 12.13 -17.97 -14.45
C PRO A 66 13.61 -18.38 -14.40
N GLY A 67 13.85 -19.67 -14.19
CA GLY A 67 15.20 -20.22 -14.05
C GLY A 67 15.77 -20.20 -12.62
N SER A 68 15.05 -19.70 -11.62
CA SER A 68 15.43 -19.90 -10.21
C SER A 68 15.39 -21.39 -9.87
N ALA A 69 16.34 -21.84 -9.04
CA ALA A 69 16.38 -23.22 -8.55
C ALA A 69 15.34 -23.49 -7.44
N GLY A 70 14.60 -22.46 -7.02
CA GLY A 70 13.86 -22.46 -5.75
C GLY A 70 14.81 -22.28 -4.57
N GLU A 71 14.27 -21.84 -3.45
CA GLU A 71 15.05 -21.58 -2.25
C GLU A 71 14.17 -21.58 -0.99
N THR A 72 14.80 -21.72 0.17
CA THR A 72 14.18 -21.41 1.45
C THR A 72 14.86 -20.18 2.01
N ILE A 73 14.10 -19.10 2.20
CA ILE A 73 14.58 -17.86 2.80
C ILE A 73 14.18 -17.89 4.28
N VAL A 74 15.18 -17.78 5.14
CA VAL A 74 14.98 -17.78 6.60
C VAL A 74 14.98 -16.34 7.09
N LEU A 75 13.88 -15.92 7.70
CA LEU A 75 13.71 -14.60 8.31
C LEU A 75 13.43 -14.74 9.81
N PRO A 76 13.61 -13.67 10.61
CA PRO A 76 13.04 -13.64 11.94
C PRO A 76 11.53 -13.93 11.88
N GLY A 77 11.07 -14.87 12.73
CA GLY A 77 9.66 -15.24 12.86
C GLY A 77 9.11 -16.26 11.87
N GLY A 78 9.86 -16.67 10.84
CA GLY A 78 9.45 -17.78 9.97
C GLY A 78 10.29 -17.97 8.69
N ASN A 79 9.78 -18.83 7.80
CA ASN A 79 10.44 -19.18 6.54
C ASN A 79 9.58 -18.78 5.34
N ILE A 80 10.25 -18.50 4.21
CA ILE A 80 9.64 -18.39 2.89
C ILE A 80 10.11 -19.57 2.05
N TYR A 81 9.17 -20.34 1.51
CA TYR A 81 9.41 -21.51 0.67
C TYR A 81 9.14 -21.17 -0.79
N VAL A 82 10.19 -21.11 -1.61
CA VAL A 82 10.09 -20.69 -3.00
C VAL A 82 10.30 -21.89 -3.91
N ASN A 83 9.29 -22.24 -4.71
CA ASN A 83 9.40 -23.26 -5.72
C ASN A 83 10.31 -22.79 -6.88
N ALA A 84 10.97 -23.75 -7.55
CA ALA A 84 11.80 -23.45 -8.71
C ALA A 84 11.02 -22.72 -9.81
N GLY A 85 11.58 -21.62 -10.31
CA GLY A 85 10.95 -20.71 -11.27
C GLY A 85 10.20 -19.53 -10.62
N GLY A 86 9.94 -19.57 -9.32
CA GLY A 86 9.38 -18.46 -8.55
C GLY A 86 10.45 -17.67 -7.78
N GLY A 87 10.05 -16.53 -7.24
CA GLY A 87 10.82 -15.70 -6.32
C GLY A 87 10.46 -14.22 -6.43
N PHE A 88 10.93 -13.42 -5.48
CA PHE A 88 10.70 -11.97 -5.49
C PHE A 88 11.39 -11.29 -6.67
N ASN A 89 10.69 -10.40 -7.37
CA ASN A 89 11.22 -9.63 -8.50
C ASN A 89 11.32 -8.12 -8.25
N SER A 90 10.67 -7.59 -7.21
CA SER A 90 10.72 -6.16 -6.87
C SER A 90 11.19 -5.86 -5.46
N LEU A 91 10.85 -6.70 -4.48
CA LEU A 91 11.21 -6.51 -3.08
C LEU A 91 12.43 -7.35 -2.71
N ASN A 92 13.22 -6.84 -1.76
CA ASN A 92 14.25 -7.60 -1.07
C ASN A 92 13.66 -8.22 0.21
N PRO A 93 13.39 -9.53 0.25
CA PRO A 93 12.72 -10.16 1.39
C PRO A 93 13.50 -10.05 2.70
N TYR A 94 14.81 -9.82 2.68
CA TYR A 94 15.61 -9.68 3.90
C TYR A 94 15.46 -8.33 4.60
N THR A 95 15.03 -7.29 3.88
CA THR A 95 14.89 -5.93 4.41
C THR A 95 13.46 -5.43 4.38
N ASP A 96 12.67 -5.92 3.42
CA ASP A 96 11.37 -5.35 3.09
C ASP A 96 10.22 -6.23 3.64
N LEU A 97 10.53 -7.36 4.27
CA LEU A 97 9.55 -8.27 4.87
C LEU A 97 9.86 -8.59 6.34
N SER A 98 8.79 -8.76 7.12
CA SER A 98 8.83 -9.35 8.46
C SER A 98 7.77 -10.43 8.58
N ILE A 99 8.16 -11.65 8.98
CA ILE A 99 7.20 -12.71 9.30
C ILE A 99 6.88 -12.60 10.78
N MET A 100 5.64 -12.27 11.11
CA MET A 100 5.22 -12.12 12.50
C MET A 100 5.01 -13.49 13.15
N TYR A 101 4.44 -14.42 12.39
CA TYR A 101 4.29 -15.84 12.72
C TYR A 101 3.92 -16.63 11.46
N GLY A 102 4.18 -17.95 11.47
CA GLY A 102 3.88 -18.85 10.36
C GLY A 102 4.95 -18.82 9.27
N SER A 103 4.54 -19.02 8.02
CA SER A 103 5.44 -19.15 6.87
C SER A 103 4.78 -18.58 5.62
N VAL A 104 5.57 -18.30 4.60
CA VAL A 104 5.08 -17.91 3.25
C VAL A 104 5.54 -18.92 2.24
N GLY A 105 4.75 -19.16 1.20
CA GLY A 105 5.20 -19.89 0.04
C GLY A 105 5.06 -19.07 -1.23
N ILE A 106 5.93 -19.36 -2.21
CA ILE A 106 5.81 -18.89 -3.59
C ILE A 106 5.74 -20.12 -4.48
N ARG A 107 4.66 -20.27 -5.21
CA ARG A 107 4.40 -21.46 -6.01
C ARG A 107 3.61 -21.14 -7.27
N LYS A 108 3.58 -22.12 -8.14
CA LYS A 108 2.63 -22.23 -9.23
C LYS A 108 1.71 -23.43 -8.98
N ASP A 109 0.52 -23.40 -9.58
CA ASP A 109 -0.53 -24.41 -9.50
C ASP A 109 -1.14 -24.61 -8.09
N SER A 110 -2.43 -24.94 -8.04
CA SER A 110 -3.13 -25.23 -6.79
C SER A 110 -2.69 -26.56 -6.17
N VAL A 111 -2.65 -26.62 -4.83
CA VAL A 111 -2.57 -27.86 -4.06
C VAL A 111 -3.65 -27.87 -3.00
N THR A 112 -4.47 -28.92 -3.03
CA THR A 112 -5.56 -29.13 -2.09
C THR A 112 -5.09 -29.04 -0.64
N GLY A 113 -5.73 -28.16 0.13
CA GLY A 113 -5.45 -27.96 1.55
C GLY A 113 -4.15 -27.20 1.83
N VAL A 114 -3.56 -26.54 0.82
CA VAL A 114 -2.35 -25.74 0.95
C VAL A 114 -2.51 -24.36 0.32
N ALA A 115 -2.94 -24.30 -0.94
CA ALA A 115 -3.10 -23.03 -1.67
C ALA A 115 -3.92 -23.24 -2.94
N ALA A 116 -4.66 -22.22 -3.35
CA ALA A 116 -5.33 -22.14 -4.64
C ALA A 116 -4.69 -21.07 -5.52
N THR A 117 -4.39 -21.40 -6.78
CA THR A 117 -3.97 -20.39 -7.75
C THR A 117 -5.08 -19.36 -7.93
N PRO A 118 -4.77 -18.04 -7.87
CA PRO A 118 -5.75 -17.02 -8.21
C PRO A 118 -6.42 -17.29 -9.56
N ALA A 119 -7.72 -17.01 -9.68
CA ALA A 119 -8.47 -17.41 -10.87
C ALA A 119 -7.88 -16.84 -12.18
N GLY A 120 -7.55 -17.71 -13.14
CA GLY A 120 -6.99 -17.28 -14.44
C GLY A 120 -5.51 -16.89 -14.41
N ASP A 121 -4.86 -17.02 -13.26
CA ASP A 121 -3.41 -16.92 -13.13
C ASP A 121 -2.76 -18.28 -13.49
N THR A 122 -1.69 -18.24 -14.28
CA THR A 122 -0.87 -19.41 -14.64
C THR A 122 0.61 -19.21 -14.33
N THR A 123 0.96 -18.16 -13.60
CA THR A 123 2.30 -17.78 -13.16
C THR A 123 2.52 -18.19 -11.69
N PHE A 124 3.58 -17.67 -11.06
CA PHE A 124 3.83 -17.89 -9.64
C PHE A 124 3.07 -16.86 -8.81
N TYR A 125 2.57 -17.29 -7.65
CA TYR A 125 1.88 -16.44 -6.70
C TYR A 125 2.39 -16.71 -5.29
N ALA A 126 2.26 -15.72 -4.41
CA ALA A 126 2.54 -15.88 -2.99
C ALA A 126 1.29 -16.38 -2.27
N TYR A 127 1.50 -17.22 -1.26
CA TYR A 127 0.45 -17.66 -0.37
C TYR A 127 0.98 -17.76 1.04
N ALA A 128 0.07 -17.62 2.01
CA ALA A 128 0.38 -18.03 3.35
C ALA A 128 -0.84 -18.70 4.01
N PRO A 129 -0.62 -19.60 4.96
CA PRO A 129 0.70 -20.02 5.43
C PRO A 129 1.45 -20.82 4.32
N GLY A 130 2.79 -20.84 4.27
CA GLY A 130 3.62 -21.61 3.32
C GLY A 130 3.88 -23.09 3.69
N THR A 131 4.16 -23.98 2.72
CA THR A 131 4.37 -25.42 2.99
C THR A 131 5.42 -25.67 4.07
N ASP A 132 5.13 -26.58 5.00
CA ASP A 132 5.80 -26.80 6.30
C ASP A 132 5.32 -25.82 7.38
N TYR A 133 4.21 -26.18 8.03
CA TYR A 133 3.59 -25.45 9.15
C TYR A 133 4.05 -25.99 10.51
N PRO A 134 5.18 -25.54 11.09
CA PRO A 134 5.46 -25.85 12.48
C PRO A 134 4.43 -25.19 13.43
N ASP A 135 3.81 -24.08 13.01
CA ASP A 135 2.98 -23.20 13.86
C ASP A 135 1.47 -23.29 13.59
N GLY A 136 1.01 -24.23 12.75
CA GLY A 136 -0.40 -24.44 12.41
C GLY A 136 -0.89 -23.67 11.17
N ASN A 137 -2.21 -23.51 11.04
CA ASN A 137 -2.87 -22.98 9.84
C ASN A 137 -2.94 -21.44 9.81
N THR A 138 -2.14 -20.74 10.62
CA THR A 138 -2.18 -19.27 10.76
C THR A 138 -0.88 -18.65 10.25
N ALA A 139 -0.94 -17.47 9.63
CA ALA A 139 0.25 -16.71 9.27
C ALA A 139 -0.03 -15.21 9.29
N ALA A 140 1.01 -14.43 9.59
CA ALA A 140 1.01 -12.99 9.41
C ALA A 140 2.35 -12.51 8.85
N VAL A 141 2.28 -11.78 7.73
CA VAL A 141 3.44 -11.36 6.95
C VAL A 141 3.30 -9.88 6.65
N ARG A 142 4.30 -9.11 7.07
CA ARG A 142 4.32 -7.65 6.92
C ARG A 142 5.28 -7.23 5.84
N VAL A 143 4.83 -6.37 4.93
CA VAL A 143 5.67 -5.66 3.94
C VAL A 143 6.00 -4.27 4.48
N LEU A 144 7.29 -3.95 4.49
CA LEU A 144 7.85 -2.76 5.13
C LEU A 144 8.27 -1.73 4.07
N TYR A 145 7.81 -0.50 4.20
CA TYR A 145 8.15 0.62 3.33
C TYR A 145 8.94 1.73 4.02
N GLU A 146 9.09 1.66 5.34
CA GLU A 146 9.66 2.75 6.14
C GLU A 146 11.04 3.20 5.65
N ASP A 147 11.98 2.27 5.48
CA ASP A 147 13.34 2.57 5.01
C ASP A 147 13.34 3.14 3.58
N PHE A 148 12.50 2.59 2.70
CA PHE A 148 12.33 3.09 1.34
C PHE A 148 11.80 4.53 1.33
N MET A 149 10.72 4.78 2.07
CA MET A 149 10.08 6.09 2.18
C MET A 149 11.06 7.15 2.72
N GLN A 150 11.80 6.82 3.78
CA GLN A 150 12.79 7.72 4.36
C GLN A 150 13.96 7.99 3.40
N THR A 151 14.47 6.95 2.74
CA THR A 151 15.62 7.07 1.82
C THR A 151 15.31 7.99 0.64
N TYR A 152 14.09 7.91 0.10
CA TYR A 152 13.71 8.63 -1.12
C TYR A 152 12.84 9.87 -0.86
N GLY A 153 12.44 10.14 0.39
CA GLY A 153 11.56 11.28 0.70
C GLY A 153 10.18 11.16 0.04
N VAL A 154 9.68 9.93 -0.06
CA VAL A 154 8.40 9.60 -0.69
C VAL A 154 7.44 8.97 0.32
N LYS A 155 6.16 8.93 -0.05
CA LYS A 155 5.15 8.13 0.63
C LYS A 155 4.54 7.11 -0.31
N ILE A 156 3.90 6.09 0.27
CA ILE A 156 3.03 5.20 -0.50
C ILE A 156 1.72 5.94 -0.77
N SER A 157 1.39 6.06 -2.05
CA SER A 157 0.18 6.72 -2.55
C SER A 157 -0.82 5.72 -3.13
N TYR A 158 -0.36 4.50 -3.39
CA TYR A 158 -1.16 3.46 -4.02
C TYR A 158 -0.67 2.07 -3.63
N LEU A 159 -1.60 1.17 -3.33
CA LEU A 159 -1.38 -0.26 -3.20
C LEU A 159 -2.43 -1.01 -4.02
N GLY A 160 -1.99 -1.84 -4.94
CA GLY A 160 -2.79 -2.78 -5.69
C GLY A 160 -2.34 -4.21 -5.39
N LEU A 161 -3.26 -5.17 -5.36
CA LEU A 161 -2.88 -6.58 -5.40
C LEU A 161 -3.95 -7.43 -6.07
N TYR A 162 -3.54 -8.52 -6.72
CA TYR A 162 -4.46 -9.56 -7.12
C TYR A 162 -4.68 -10.50 -5.94
N TYR A 163 -5.87 -10.48 -5.34
CA TYR A 163 -6.22 -11.32 -4.21
C TYR A 163 -7.08 -12.50 -4.68
N GLY A 164 -6.49 -13.70 -4.65
CA GLY A 164 -7.13 -14.95 -5.03
C GLY A 164 -7.83 -15.65 -3.87
N SER A 165 -8.85 -16.46 -4.20
CA SER A 165 -9.58 -17.35 -3.29
C SER A 165 -9.89 -16.77 -1.89
N ILE A 166 -10.30 -15.51 -1.84
CA ILE A 166 -10.50 -14.78 -0.57
C ILE A 166 -11.44 -15.54 0.35
N ASP A 167 -11.01 -15.70 1.60
CA ASP A 167 -11.76 -16.30 2.68
C ASP A 167 -12.15 -15.29 3.76
N THR A 168 -13.22 -15.60 4.51
CA THR A 168 -13.71 -14.75 5.60
C THR A 168 -12.72 -14.59 6.77
N TYR A 169 -11.68 -15.43 6.81
CA TYR A 169 -10.64 -15.43 7.84
C TYR A 169 -9.32 -14.80 7.39
N ASN A 170 -9.28 -14.18 6.20
CA ASN A 170 -8.12 -13.40 5.78
C ASN A 170 -8.32 -11.91 6.09
N GLU A 171 -7.21 -11.20 6.33
CA GLU A 171 -7.20 -9.77 6.64
C GLU A 171 -5.98 -9.08 6.02
N ILE A 172 -6.11 -7.77 5.75
CA ILE A 172 -5.01 -6.86 5.40
C ILE A 172 -5.00 -5.74 6.43
N ALA A 173 -4.00 -5.70 7.30
CA ALA A 173 -3.84 -4.67 8.33
C ALA A 173 -2.80 -3.62 7.91
N PHE A 174 -2.99 -2.37 8.30
CA PHE A 174 -2.09 -1.26 7.95
C PHE A 174 -1.44 -0.65 9.19
N TYR A 175 -0.23 -0.12 9.03
CA TYR A 175 0.57 0.42 10.14
C TYR A 175 1.30 1.70 9.76
N SER A 176 1.50 2.57 10.73
CA SER A 176 2.47 3.67 10.73
C SER A 176 3.50 3.40 11.82
N GLY A 177 4.68 2.95 11.43
CA GLY A 177 5.65 2.30 12.32
C GLY A 177 5.04 1.02 12.91
N ASP A 178 5.08 0.89 14.23
CA ASP A 178 4.47 -0.25 14.95
C ASP A 178 3.00 -0.04 15.33
N SER A 179 2.45 1.16 15.08
CA SER A 179 1.07 1.49 15.46
C SER A 179 0.10 1.17 14.32
N PRO A 180 -1.10 0.62 14.61
CA PRO A 180 -2.14 0.48 13.60
C PRO A 180 -2.43 1.83 12.94
N PHE A 181 -2.45 1.83 11.63
CA PHE A 181 -2.86 2.98 10.83
C PHE A 181 -4.37 2.91 10.66
N ILE A 182 -5.06 3.92 11.18
CA ILE A 182 -6.52 4.03 11.12
C ILE A 182 -6.84 5.09 10.08
N GLY A 183 -7.48 4.67 8.99
CA GLY A 183 -8.01 5.58 7.97
C GLY A 183 -9.50 5.83 8.16
N ASP A 184 -10.17 6.15 7.06
CA ASP A 184 -11.64 6.24 6.98
C ASP A 184 -12.23 5.10 6.15
N GLY A 185 -13.56 4.98 6.15
CA GLY A 185 -14.29 4.00 5.31
C GLY A 185 -13.97 2.55 5.69
N ILE A 186 -13.58 1.74 4.70
CA ILE A 186 -13.21 0.33 4.90
C ILE A 186 -11.90 0.16 5.70
N LEU A 187 -11.17 1.25 5.97
CA LEU A 187 -9.97 1.25 6.82
C LEU A 187 -10.20 1.94 8.18
N SER A 188 -11.46 2.13 8.58
CA SER A 188 -11.82 2.84 9.83
C SER A 188 -11.39 2.15 11.12
N ASP A 189 -10.97 0.89 11.06
CA ASP A 189 -10.34 0.14 12.16
C ASP A 189 -8.91 -0.33 11.82
N GLY A 190 -8.37 0.13 10.69
CA GLY A 190 -7.03 -0.19 10.19
C GLY A 190 -6.89 -1.58 9.56
N VAL A 191 -8.00 -2.29 9.33
CA VAL A 191 -8.00 -3.64 8.77
C VAL A 191 -9.05 -3.77 7.67
N ILE A 192 -8.67 -4.35 6.54
CA ILE A 192 -9.63 -4.81 5.52
C ILE A 192 -9.79 -6.31 5.66
N THR A 193 -11.00 -6.77 5.95
CA THR A 193 -11.30 -8.19 6.12
C THR A 193 -11.77 -8.83 4.81
N GLY A 194 -11.51 -10.13 4.66
CA GLY A 194 -12.04 -10.89 3.53
C GLY A 194 -13.58 -10.90 3.51
N THR A 195 -14.24 -10.84 4.67
CA THR A 195 -15.70 -10.71 4.75
C THR A 195 -16.19 -9.41 4.11
N GLU A 196 -15.54 -8.28 4.35
CA GLU A 196 -15.89 -7.01 3.72
C GLU A 196 -15.72 -7.07 2.21
N LEU A 197 -14.59 -7.61 1.73
CA LEU A 197 -14.32 -7.76 0.30
C LEU A 197 -15.33 -8.67 -0.40
N LEU A 198 -15.63 -9.83 0.18
CA LEU A 198 -16.63 -10.77 -0.37
C LEU A 198 -18.03 -10.15 -0.42
N ASN A 199 -18.41 -9.34 0.57
CA ASN A 199 -19.71 -8.67 0.59
C ASN A 199 -19.87 -7.63 -0.53
N VAL A 200 -18.79 -6.98 -0.98
CA VAL A 200 -18.86 -6.01 -2.09
C VAL A 200 -19.34 -6.67 -3.39
N PHE A 201 -18.92 -7.91 -3.66
CA PHE A 201 -19.21 -8.61 -4.92
C PHE A 201 -20.19 -9.78 -4.79
N GLY A 202 -20.70 -10.05 -3.59
CA GLY A 202 -21.49 -11.25 -3.32
C GLY A 202 -20.69 -12.54 -3.54
N GLY A 203 -19.40 -12.51 -3.20
CA GLY A 203 -18.48 -13.64 -3.28
C GLY A 203 -18.76 -14.72 -2.25
N TYR A 204 -18.17 -15.89 -2.47
CA TYR A 204 -18.21 -17.01 -1.54
C TYR A 204 -16.81 -17.30 -1.01
N SER A 205 -16.66 -17.40 0.30
CA SER A 205 -15.38 -17.73 0.96
C SER A 205 -14.66 -18.90 0.26
N GLY A 206 -13.41 -18.68 -0.14
CA GLY A 206 -12.54 -19.74 -0.65
C GLY A 206 -12.87 -20.23 -2.06
N ASN A 207 -13.69 -19.48 -2.81
CA ASN A 207 -14.01 -19.86 -4.18
C ASN A 207 -12.80 -19.62 -5.11
N GLN A 208 -12.29 -20.70 -5.70
CA GLN A 208 -11.05 -20.70 -6.49
C GLN A 208 -11.23 -20.26 -7.94
N PHE A 209 -12.46 -19.97 -8.38
CA PHE A 209 -12.78 -19.79 -9.80
C PHE A 209 -13.57 -18.52 -10.10
N GLN A 210 -14.39 -18.05 -9.15
CA GLN A 210 -15.29 -16.93 -9.37
C GLN A 210 -14.64 -15.60 -9.02
N ASP A 211 -14.90 -14.57 -9.82
CA ASP A 211 -14.38 -13.21 -9.60
C ASP A 211 -14.78 -12.61 -8.25
N GLY A 212 -15.94 -13.01 -7.70
CA GLY A 212 -16.41 -12.53 -6.40
C GLY A 212 -15.46 -12.86 -5.23
N SER A 213 -14.55 -13.82 -5.40
CA SER A 213 -13.52 -14.19 -4.43
C SER A 213 -12.11 -14.15 -5.03
N ASN A 214 -11.97 -13.62 -6.26
CA ASN A 214 -10.71 -13.47 -6.96
C ASN A 214 -10.71 -12.07 -7.60
N MET A 215 -10.24 -11.08 -6.87
CA MET A 215 -10.39 -9.67 -7.25
C MET A 215 -9.06 -8.93 -7.19
N TYR A 216 -8.90 -7.96 -8.09
CA TYR A 216 -7.82 -7.00 -7.94
C TYR A 216 -8.29 -5.90 -6.99
N VAL A 217 -7.60 -5.67 -5.88
CA VAL A 217 -7.97 -4.66 -4.89
C VAL A 217 -7.02 -3.49 -5.04
N ASN A 218 -7.57 -2.31 -5.33
CA ASN A 218 -6.83 -1.05 -5.44
C ASN A 218 -7.13 -0.18 -4.24
N LEU A 219 -6.10 0.36 -3.59
CA LEU A 219 -6.18 1.30 -2.49
C LEU A 219 -5.40 2.55 -2.88
N PHE A 220 -6.12 3.68 -2.95
CA PHE A 220 -5.55 5.00 -3.23
C PHE A 220 -5.52 5.80 -1.94
N PHE A 221 -4.33 6.24 -1.55
CA PHE A 221 -4.08 6.94 -0.29
C PHE A 221 -3.92 8.43 -0.54
N ASP A 222 -4.67 9.22 0.20
CA ASP A 222 -4.60 10.68 0.11
C ASP A 222 -3.27 11.24 0.63
N ALA A 223 -3.08 12.53 0.40
CA ALA A 223 -1.78 13.14 0.65
C ALA A 223 -1.38 13.14 2.14
N ASP A 224 -2.35 13.08 3.03
CA ASP A 224 -2.16 13.12 4.48
C ASP A 224 -2.05 11.71 5.10
N GLU A 225 -2.24 10.65 4.30
CA GLU A 225 -2.14 9.26 4.74
C GLU A 225 -0.70 8.75 4.62
N LEU A 226 -0.13 8.30 5.74
CA LEU A 226 1.29 7.94 5.87
C LEU A 226 1.48 6.58 6.55
N PHE A 227 0.83 5.55 6.03
CA PHE A 227 1.18 4.19 6.45
C PHE A 227 2.58 3.83 5.94
N THR A 228 3.31 3.04 6.72
CA THR A 228 4.67 2.57 6.43
C THR A 228 4.76 1.06 6.24
N ALA A 229 3.67 0.33 6.52
CA ALA A 229 3.61 -1.11 6.29
C ALA A 229 2.16 -1.58 6.12
N PHE A 230 1.98 -2.66 5.34
CA PHE A 230 0.78 -3.48 5.39
C PHE A 230 1.15 -4.90 5.82
N GLU A 231 0.19 -5.62 6.39
CA GLU A 231 0.35 -6.98 6.88
C GLU A 231 -0.80 -7.85 6.39
N PHE A 232 -0.48 -8.90 5.65
CA PHE A 232 -1.45 -9.96 5.36
C PHE A 232 -1.53 -10.90 6.54
N ARG A 233 -2.76 -11.24 6.93
CA ARG A 233 -3.04 -12.19 8.00
C ARG A 233 -4.02 -13.23 7.52
N THR A 234 -3.85 -14.43 8.04
CA THR A 234 -4.86 -15.46 7.95
C THR A 234 -4.86 -16.32 9.19
N SER A 235 -6.05 -16.73 9.62
CA SER A 235 -6.21 -17.71 10.69
C SER A 235 -6.42 -19.15 10.20
N ALA A 236 -6.52 -19.36 8.88
CA ALA A 236 -6.59 -20.66 8.24
C ALA A 236 -5.86 -20.69 6.88
N VAL A 237 -5.74 -21.86 6.28
CA VAL A 237 -5.14 -22.05 4.96
C VAL A 237 -6.17 -21.70 3.89
N ALA A 238 -5.93 -20.75 2.98
CA ALA A 238 -4.78 -19.84 2.87
C ALA A 238 -5.26 -18.42 2.58
N PHE A 239 -4.34 -17.46 2.53
CA PHE A 239 -4.47 -16.30 1.67
C PHE A 239 -3.58 -16.52 0.44
N GLU A 240 -4.00 -16.03 -0.72
CA GLU A 240 -3.24 -16.10 -1.96
C GLU A 240 -3.21 -14.74 -2.67
N MET A 241 -2.03 -14.31 -3.12
CA MET A 241 -1.86 -13.04 -3.82
C MET A 241 -0.81 -13.09 -4.93
N ASP A 242 -1.03 -12.26 -5.94
CA ASP A 242 -0.06 -11.97 -7.00
C ASP A 242 -0.19 -10.48 -7.41
N ASN A 243 0.68 -10.01 -8.33
CA ASN A 243 0.61 -8.68 -8.95
C ASN A 243 0.45 -7.54 -7.96
N VAL A 244 1.30 -7.52 -6.93
CA VAL A 244 1.30 -6.47 -5.91
C VAL A 244 1.95 -5.22 -6.51
N VAL A 245 1.16 -4.18 -6.75
CA VAL A 245 1.63 -2.92 -7.33
C VAL A 245 1.67 -1.84 -6.26
N THR A 246 2.82 -1.22 -6.06
CA THR A 246 3.00 -0.16 -5.07
C THR A 246 3.39 1.13 -5.78
N GLY A 247 2.59 2.18 -5.62
CA GLY A 247 2.85 3.50 -6.18
C GLY A 247 3.31 4.49 -5.13
N PHE A 248 4.31 5.30 -5.45
CA PHE A 248 4.90 6.27 -4.53
C PHE A 248 4.88 7.69 -5.10
N ALA A 249 4.70 8.65 -4.20
CA ALA A 249 4.64 10.07 -4.53
C ALA A 249 5.57 10.87 -3.61
N ALA A 250 6.12 11.97 -4.11
CA ALA A 250 6.90 12.89 -3.30
C ALA A 250 6.06 13.39 -2.12
N VAL A 251 6.68 13.44 -0.93
CA VAL A 251 6.05 14.11 0.21
C VAL A 251 6.07 15.62 -0.09
N PRO A 252 4.91 16.31 -0.08
CA PRO A 252 4.88 17.75 -0.30
C PRO A 252 5.81 18.47 0.68
N GLU A 253 6.64 19.38 0.19
CA GLU A 253 7.45 20.22 1.06
C GLU A 253 6.53 21.06 1.97
N PRO A 254 6.86 21.23 3.26
CA PRO A 254 6.03 22.01 4.16
C PRO A 254 5.82 23.43 3.62
N THR A 255 4.57 23.80 3.34
CA THR A 255 4.16 25.17 2.92
C THR A 255 4.63 26.23 3.92
N THR A 256 4.95 25.82 5.15
CA THR A 256 5.57 26.66 6.19
C THR A 256 6.90 27.26 5.77
N ILE A 257 7.72 26.60 4.94
CA ILE A 257 8.97 27.17 4.42
C ILE A 257 8.67 28.30 3.43
N LEU A 258 7.69 28.10 2.55
CA LEU A 258 7.23 29.14 1.64
C LEU A 258 6.63 30.33 2.42
N LEU A 259 5.77 30.07 3.41
CA LEU A 259 5.16 31.10 4.25
C LEU A 259 6.19 31.82 5.11
N LEU A 260 7.21 31.12 5.63
CA LEU A 260 8.34 31.71 6.32
C LEU A 260 9.12 32.62 5.37
N GLY A 261 9.43 32.14 4.17
CA GLY A 261 10.11 32.93 3.14
C GLY A 261 9.33 34.20 2.77
N LEU A 262 8.04 34.07 2.49
CA LEU A 262 7.15 35.20 2.19
C LEU A 262 7.00 36.15 3.39
N GLY A 263 6.90 35.60 4.60
CA GLY A 263 6.86 36.37 5.84
C GLY A 263 8.12 37.21 6.07
N LEU A 264 9.29 36.63 5.82
CA LEU A 264 10.58 37.33 5.90
C LEU A 264 10.71 38.43 4.84
N VAL A 265 10.26 38.17 3.61
CA VAL A 265 10.21 39.19 2.54
C VAL A 265 9.26 40.33 2.91
N GLY A 266 8.08 40.01 3.45
CA GLY A 266 7.11 40.98 3.95
C GLY A 266 7.70 41.86 5.07
N LEU A 267 8.40 41.26 6.04
CA LEU A 267 9.04 41.96 7.14
C LEU A 267 10.17 42.88 6.66
N ALA A 268 11.00 42.42 5.72
CA ALA A 268 12.05 43.23 5.10
C ALA A 268 11.47 44.43 4.33
N GLY A 269 10.37 44.22 3.61
CA GLY A 269 9.63 45.28 2.92
C GLY A 269 9.04 46.32 3.88
N ALA A 270 8.47 45.89 5.00
CA ALA A 270 7.94 46.77 6.03
C ALA A 270 9.03 47.63 6.70
N ARG A 271 10.19 47.03 7.01
CA ARG A 271 11.35 47.77 7.56
C ARG A 271 11.81 48.90 6.63
N ARG A 272 11.95 48.63 5.33
CA ARG A 272 12.36 49.65 4.34
C ARG A 272 11.38 50.81 4.21
N LYS A 273 10.11 50.61 4.56
CA LYS A 273 9.06 51.63 4.54
C LYS A 273 9.03 52.48 5.81
N LEU A 274 9.57 51.98 6.93
CA LEU A 274 9.69 52.69 8.20
C LEU A 274 10.98 53.54 8.29
N GLU A 275 12.00 53.20 7.51
CA GLU A 275 13.26 53.95 7.40
C GLU A 275 13.22 55.11 6.39
N LYS A 276 12.08 55.32 5.70
CA LYS A 276 11.82 56.48 4.83
C LYS A 276 10.78 57.40 5.47
#